data_AF-A0A1F0GNT5-F1
#
_entry.id   AF-A0A1F0GNT5-F1
#
_cell.length_a   1.000
_cell.length_b   1.000
_cell.length_c   1.000
_cell.angle_alpha   90.00
_cell.angle_beta   90.00
_cell.angle_gamma   90.00
#
_symmetry.space_group_name_H-M   'P 1'
#
loop_
_entity.id
_entity.type
_entity.pdbx_description
1 polymer ?
#
loop_
_entity_poly.entity_id
_entity_poly.type
_entity_poly.pdbx_seq_one_letter_code
_entity_poly.pdbx_strand_id
1 'polypeptide(L)'
;MKKKFTLLSVLLIAMTLVACGGGNKKEAGANAANAANAANATKETTEAKSDINVGFVTDEGGVNDQSFNQGVWEGLQKAIDELGIKADYIESKDTKDYTPNLETFADQDKNLIVGAGFKMGGNVAEAATMYPEINYAIVDVDVTVDKDGNKIEAPSNLLGIMFRAQEPSFLVGYIAGMTSETNKVGFVGGQEGNIIWGFEYGYKAGVDYAAKEKGTDIEVLSQYVGDFSDAQKGKSITATMYQNGADVVFHAAGGAGEGVIEAAKEADKWVIGVDRDQSDRAPENVLTSAMKNGDVAVYQVVKDMQEGKFEGGRTIEFGLSDGGAVGIAPTSDKNVKPEILKSVDEISEKIISGEIKVPYNEETYNEYK
;
A
#
# COMPACT_ATOMS: atom_id res chain seq x y z
N MET A 1 -36.31 50.78 0.58
CA MET A 1 -37.36 50.78 -0.46
C MET A 1 -37.57 49.32 -0.86
N LYS A 2 -38.68 48.68 -0.42
CA LYS A 2 -39.87 48.31 -1.23
C LYS A 2 -39.50 47.35 -2.39
N LYS A 3 -40.13 46.19 -2.63
CA LYS A 3 -41.31 45.49 -2.07
C LYS A 3 -41.47 44.16 -2.87
N LYS A 4 -41.84 43.06 -2.18
CA LYS A 4 -42.96 42.11 -2.48
C LYS A 4 -42.96 41.27 -3.78
N PHE A 5 -43.64 40.13 -3.94
CA PHE A 5 -44.21 39.02 -3.14
C PHE A 5 -45.11 38.25 -4.15
N THR A 6 -45.21 36.90 -4.03
CA THR A 6 -46.35 36.03 -4.49
C THR A 6 -46.59 35.84 -6.01
N LEU A 7 -47.21 34.76 -6.53
CA LEU A 7 -48.24 33.87 -5.98
C LEU A 7 -48.33 32.52 -6.75
N LEU A 8 -48.85 31.54 -6.00
CA LEU A 8 -49.30 30.17 -6.28
C LEU A 8 -50.30 30.00 -7.45
N SER A 9 -50.34 28.83 -8.10
CA SER A 9 -51.56 28.27 -8.73
C SER A 9 -51.53 26.73 -8.74
N VAL A 10 -52.54 26.13 -8.11
CA VAL A 10 -52.85 24.69 -8.05
C VAL A 10 -54.02 24.42 -9.01
N LEU A 11 -54.01 23.29 -9.75
CA LEU A 11 -55.22 22.58 -10.25
C LEU A 11 -54.79 21.19 -10.79
N LEU A 12 -54.97 20.07 -10.09
CA LEU A 12 -56.14 19.16 -9.95
C LEU A 12 -56.55 18.32 -11.19
N ILE A 13 -56.27 17.00 -11.10
CA ILE A 13 -57.07 15.79 -11.43
C ILE A 13 -57.52 15.50 -12.88
N ALA A 14 -57.16 14.30 -13.37
CA ALA A 14 -58.11 13.27 -13.85
C ALA A 14 -57.44 11.90 -14.09
N MET A 15 -57.75 10.91 -13.26
CA MET A 15 -57.59 9.48 -13.55
C MET A 15 -58.79 8.99 -14.37
N THR A 16 -58.57 8.12 -15.37
CA THR A 16 -59.58 7.14 -15.79
C THR A 16 -58.92 5.82 -16.17
N LEU A 17 -59.18 4.80 -15.34
CA LEU A 17 -59.14 3.38 -15.66
C LEU A 17 -60.40 3.02 -16.45
N VAL A 18 -60.28 2.25 -17.54
CA VAL A 18 -61.36 1.39 -18.03
C VAL A 18 -60.78 0.06 -18.50
N ALA A 19 -61.25 -1.01 -17.85
CA ALA A 19 -61.09 -2.41 -18.22
C ALA A 19 -62.31 -2.88 -19.03
N CYS A 20 -62.11 -3.85 -19.94
CA CYS A 20 -63.02 -4.92 -20.43
C CYS A 20 -62.23 -5.65 -21.54
N GLY A 21 -62.11 -6.98 -21.65
CA GLY A 21 -62.91 -8.08 -21.14
C GLY A 21 -63.83 -8.66 -22.23
N GLY A 22 -63.50 -9.86 -22.75
CA GLY A 22 -64.47 -10.80 -23.37
C GLY A 22 -64.53 -10.86 -24.89
N GLY A 23 -64.22 -12.02 -25.48
CA GLY A 23 -64.15 -12.26 -26.93
C GLY A 23 -65.35 -12.95 -27.58
N ASN A 24 -65.23 -13.30 -28.87
CA ASN A 24 -65.91 -14.44 -29.50
C ASN A 24 -65.26 -14.87 -30.84
N LYS A 25 -65.35 -16.17 -31.14
CA LYS A 25 -64.78 -16.92 -32.28
C LYS A 25 -65.58 -16.78 -33.58
N LYS A 26 -64.90 -16.93 -34.74
CA LYS A 26 -65.20 -17.93 -35.80
C LYS A 26 -64.12 -18.03 -36.90
N GLU A 27 -63.86 -19.28 -37.30
CA GLU A 27 -62.92 -19.85 -38.29
C GLU A 27 -63.27 -19.42 -39.75
N ALA A 28 -62.51 -19.64 -40.84
CA ALA A 28 -61.46 -20.57 -41.29
C ALA A 28 -60.72 -19.90 -42.50
N GLY A 29 -59.57 -20.28 -43.05
CA GLY A 29 -58.64 -21.39 -42.91
C GLY A 29 -57.51 -21.24 -43.97
N ALA A 30 -56.62 -22.23 -44.04
CA ALA A 30 -55.56 -22.51 -45.05
C ALA A 30 -54.08 -22.34 -44.61
N ASN A 31 -53.53 -23.46 -44.12
CA ASN A 31 -52.27 -24.12 -44.48
C ASN A 31 -50.92 -23.38 -44.58
N ALA A 32 -49.98 -23.96 -43.80
CA ALA A 32 -48.63 -24.41 -44.17
C ALA A 32 -47.41 -23.53 -43.82
N ALA A 33 -46.79 -23.90 -42.70
CA ALA A 33 -45.37 -24.24 -42.57
C ALA A 33 -44.30 -23.21 -42.99
N ASN A 34 -43.70 -22.51 -42.02
CA ASN A 34 -42.29 -22.70 -41.62
C ASN A 34 -41.87 -21.71 -40.52
N ALA A 35 -40.76 -22.06 -39.86
CA ALA A 35 -40.00 -21.28 -38.87
C ALA A 35 -40.44 -21.40 -37.41
N ALA A 36 -40.24 -22.60 -36.86
CA ALA A 36 -39.88 -22.76 -35.45
C ALA A 36 -38.40 -22.37 -35.29
N ASN A 37 -38.13 -21.27 -34.59
CA ASN A 37 -37.03 -21.14 -33.62
C ASN A 37 -37.04 -19.73 -33.04
N ALA A 38 -37.59 -19.58 -31.84
CA ALA A 38 -37.43 -18.40 -31.03
C ALA A 38 -37.08 -18.81 -29.60
N ALA A 39 -36.03 -18.17 -29.10
CA ALA A 39 -35.69 -17.98 -27.69
C ALA A 39 -35.07 -19.17 -26.94
N ASN A 40 -33.79 -19.43 -27.22
CA ASN A 40 -32.81 -19.64 -26.16
C ASN A 40 -31.77 -18.52 -26.27
N ALA A 41 -32.08 -17.38 -25.67
CA ALA A 41 -31.10 -16.32 -25.43
C ALA A 41 -30.38 -16.68 -24.12
N THR A 42 -29.37 -17.54 -24.22
CA THR A 42 -28.30 -17.60 -23.22
C THR A 42 -27.65 -16.23 -23.19
N LYS A 43 -27.74 -15.56 -22.03
CA LYS A 43 -26.89 -14.42 -21.68
C LYS A 43 -25.45 -14.94 -21.66
N GLU A 44 -24.76 -14.86 -22.78
CA GLU A 44 -23.30 -14.82 -22.77
C GLU A 44 -22.92 -13.51 -22.11
N THR A 45 -22.49 -13.58 -20.85
CA THR A 45 -21.62 -12.57 -20.27
C THR A 45 -20.28 -12.68 -20.98
N THR A 46 -20.14 -11.97 -22.09
CA THR A 46 -18.83 -11.64 -22.63
C THR A 46 -18.13 -10.83 -21.56
N GLU A 47 -17.16 -11.41 -20.85
CA GLU A 47 -16.20 -10.65 -20.06
C GLU A 47 -15.59 -9.63 -21.02
N ALA A 48 -15.90 -8.35 -20.81
CA ALA A 48 -15.20 -7.28 -21.49
C ALA A 48 -13.74 -7.37 -21.03
N LYS A 49 -12.86 -7.88 -21.89
CA LYS A 49 -11.41 -7.82 -21.64
C LYS A 49 -11.04 -6.36 -21.42
N SER A 50 -10.35 -6.09 -20.32
CA SER A 50 -9.86 -4.74 -20.02
C SER A 50 -8.83 -4.34 -21.08
N ASP A 51 -8.94 -3.12 -21.58
CA ASP A 51 -7.94 -2.56 -22.51
C ASP A 51 -6.70 -2.02 -21.76
N ILE A 52 -6.68 -2.09 -20.41
CA ILE A 52 -5.57 -1.62 -19.59
C ILE A 52 -4.35 -2.55 -19.75
N ASN A 53 -3.24 -1.94 -20.15
CA ASN A 53 -1.92 -2.54 -20.28
C ASN A 53 -0.92 -1.78 -19.40
N VAL A 54 -0.39 -2.45 -18.38
CA VAL A 54 0.51 -1.87 -17.37
C VAL A 54 1.96 -2.32 -17.64
N GLY A 55 2.91 -1.41 -17.51
CA GLY A 55 4.35 -1.71 -17.45
C GLY A 55 4.90 -1.39 -16.07
N PHE A 56 5.57 -2.34 -15.42
CA PHE A 56 6.20 -2.12 -14.11
C PHE A 56 7.73 -2.07 -14.23
N VAL A 57 8.33 -0.93 -13.89
CA VAL A 57 9.79 -0.81 -13.77
C VAL A 57 10.18 -0.90 -12.30
N THR A 58 10.95 -1.93 -11.94
CA THR A 58 11.44 -2.11 -10.56
C THR A 58 12.63 -1.19 -10.29
N ASP A 59 12.92 -0.94 -9.01
CA ASP A 59 14.26 -0.49 -8.64
C ASP A 59 15.28 -1.65 -8.69
N GLU A 60 16.46 -1.42 -8.12
CA GLU A 60 17.59 -2.36 -8.05
C GLU A 60 17.26 -3.70 -7.37
N GLY A 61 16.17 -3.80 -6.60
CA GLY A 61 15.78 -5.00 -5.86
C GLY A 61 15.14 -6.09 -6.73
N GLY A 62 14.51 -5.73 -7.84
CA GLY A 62 13.77 -6.67 -8.71
C GLY A 62 12.50 -7.22 -8.06
N VAL A 63 11.71 -8.01 -8.80
CA VAL A 63 10.37 -8.45 -8.35
C VAL A 63 10.39 -9.55 -7.27
N ASN A 64 11.58 -10.05 -6.91
CA ASN A 64 11.77 -11.10 -5.90
C ASN A 64 12.57 -10.60 -4.69
N ASP A 65 12.56 -9.30 -4.43
CA ASP A 65 13.29 -8.64 -3.34
C ASP A 65 12.83 -9.03 -1.92
N GLN A 66 11.78 -9.86 -1.80
CA GLN A 66 11.18 -10.26 -0.52
C GLN A 66 10.69 -9.07 0.31
N SER A 67 10.37 -7.97 -0.36
CA SER A 67 10.04 -6.69 0.23
C SER A 67 9.11 -5.95 -0.75
N PHE A 68 9.45 -4.72 -1.07
CA PHE A 68 8.57 -3.73 -1.64
C PHE A 68 8.22 -3.97 -3.12
N ASN A 69 9.20 -4.29 -3.97
CA ASN A 69 8.95 -4.51 -5.39
C ASN A 69 8.12 -5.78 -5.63
N GLN A 70 8.35 -6.81 -4.82
CA GLN A 70 7.52 -8.02 -4.87
C GLN A 70 6.05 -7.70 -4.59
N GLY A 71 5.76 -6.88 -3.59
CA GLY A 71 4.38 -6.45 -3.29
C GLY A 71 3.71 -5.71 -4.46
N VAL A 72 4.43 -4.80 -5.13
CA VAL A 72 3.92 -4.11 -6.33
C VAL A 72 3.55 -5.11 -7.43
N TRP A 73 4.42 -6.08 -7.70
CA TRP A 73 4.16 -7.10 -8.71
C TRP A 73 2.98 -8.02 -8.34
N GLU A 74 2.89 -8.45 -7.08
CA GLU A 74 1.77 -9.25 -6.58
C GLU A 74 0.42 -8.51 -6.74
N GLY A 75 0.40 -7.19 -6.52
CA GLY A 75 -0.78 -6.35 -6.78
C GLY A 75 -1.19 -6.33 -8.25
N LEU A 76 -0.22 -6.24 -9.16
CA LEU A 76 -0.48 -6.31 -10.60
C LEU A 76 -0.94 -7.70 -11.03
N GLN A 77 -0.38 -8.77 -10.47
CA GLN A 77 -0.84 -10.14 -10.72
C GLN A 77 -2.30 -10.31 -10.28
N LYS A 78 -2.66 -9.81 -9.10
CA LYS A 78 -4.05 -9.81 -8.63
C LYS A 78 -4.96 -9.03 -9.56
N ALA A 79 -4.51 -7.90 -10.10
CA ALA A 79 -5.28 -7.13 -11.07
C ALA A 79 -5.44 -7.86 -12.42
N ILE A 80 -4.44 -8.63 -12.87
CA ILE A 80 -4.58 -9.50 -14.05
C ILE A 80 -5.72 -10.51 -13.80
N ASP A 81 -5.70 -11.17 -12.66
CA ASP A 81 -6.65 -12.23 -12.33
C ASP A 81 -8.08 -11.73 -12.11
N GLU A 82 -8.25 -10.60 -11.40
CA GLU A 82 -9.57 -10.10 -11.00
C GLU A 82 -10.15 -9.05 -11.95
N LEU A 83 -9.32 -8.24 -12.58
CA LEU A 83 -9.75 -7.11 -13.43
C LEU A 83 -9.53 -7.36 -14.93
N GLY A 84 -8.85 -8.45 -15.28
CA GLY A 84 -8.60 -8.85 -16.67
C GLY A 84 -7.68 -7.90 -17.44
N ILE A 85 -6.78 -7.19 -16.74
CA ILE A 85 -5.77 -6.32 -17.34
C ILE A 85 -4.60 -7.13 -17.93
N LYS A 86 -3.72 -6.47 -18.68
CA LYS A 86 -2.38 -6.97 -19.00
C LYS A 86 -1.34 -6.26 -18.16
N ALA A 87 -0.34 -6.98 -17.68
CA ALA A 87 0.83 -6.37 -17.07
C ALA A 87 2.09 -7.19 -17.36
N ASP A 88 3.22 -6.50 -17.47
CA ASP A 88 4.55 -7.06 -17.54
C ASP A 88 5.54 -6.09 -16.86
N TYR A 89 6.75 -6.57 -16.60
CA TYR A 89 7.75 -5.83 -15.83
C TYR A 89 9.11 -5.84 -16.51
N ILE A 90 9.93 -4.82 -16.20
CA ILE A 90 11.36 -4.78 -16.51
C ILE A 90 12.10 -4.51 -15.20
N GLU A 91 13.09 -5.35 -14.90
CA GLU A 91 13.95 -5.17 -13.73
C GLU A 91 15.13 -4.25 -14.05
N SER A 92 15.35 -3.25 -13.21
CA SER A 92 16.56 -2.41 -13.25
C SER A 92 17.66 -3.00 -12.38
N LYS A 93 18.90 -2.94 -12.83
CA LYS A 93 20.07 -3.42 -12.05
C LYS A 93 20.77 -2.29 -11.32
N ASP A 94 20.69 -1.09 -11.86
CA ASP A 94 21.18 0.13 -11.26
C ASP A 94 20.44 1.36 -11.83
N THR A 95 20.71 2.54 -11.26
CA THR A 95 19.94 3.76 -11.54
C THR A 95 20.03 4.26 -12.98
N LYS A 96 21.05 3.87 -13.77
CA LYS A 96 21.11 4.26 -15.20
C LYS A 96 20.15 3.44 -16.07
N ASP A 97 19.59 2.36 -15.56
CA ASP A 97 18.61 1.53 -16.28
C ASP A 97 17.19 2.13 -16.23
N TYR A 98 16.91 3.06 -15.30
CA TYR A 98 15.56 3.58 -15.08
C TYR A 98 14.97 4.28 -16.30
N THR A 99 15.63 5.29 -16.85
CA THR A 99 15.12 6.01 -18.04
C THR A 99 14.93 5.09 -19.25
N PRO A 100 15.94 4.28 -19.67
CA PRO A 100 15.76 3.37 -20.80
C PRO A 100 14.62 2.35 -20.62
N ASN A 101 14.40 1.87 -19.40
CA ASN A 101 13.31 0.92 -19.11
C ASN A 101 11.94 1.61 -19.19
N LEU A 102 11.81 2.84 -18.68
CA LEU A 102 10.60 3.65 -18.80
C LEU A 102 10.28 3.98 -20.27
N GLU A 103 11.28 4.35 -21.06
CA GLU A 103 11.15 4.61 -22.51
C GLU A 103 10.73 3.34 -23.27
N THR A 104 11.32 2.20 -22.92
CA THR A 104 10.95 0.90 -23.50
C THR A 104 9.46 0.60 -23.32
N PHE A 105 8.89 0.95 -22.17
CA PHE A 105 7.46 0.80 -21.93
C PHE A 105 6.61 1.91 -22.55
N ALA A 106 7.13 3.14 -22.67
CA ALA A 106 6.44 4.21 -23.39
C ALA A 106 6.17 3.82 -24.85
N ASP A 107 7.09 3.06 -25.46
CA ASP A 107 6.97 2.55 -26.83
C ASP A 107 6.05 1.31 -26.98
N GLN A 108 5.47 0.77 -25.89
CA GLN A 108 4.75 -0.53 -25.88
C GLN A 108 3.23 -0.45 -25.63
N ASP A 109 2.55 0.59 -26.14
CA ASP A 109 1.10 0.76 -26.00
C ASP A 109 0.62 0.58 -24.53
N LYS A 110 1.42 1.08 -23.58
CA LYS A 110 1.08 1.06 -22.15
C LYS A 110 0.10 2.19 -21.85
N ASN A 111 -0.91 1.89 -21.04
CA ASN A 111 -1.83 2.91 -20.53
C ASN A 111 -1.35 3.47 -19.18
N LEU A 112 -0.64 2.63 -18.42
CA LEU A 112 -0.06 2.97 -17.13
C LEU A 112 1.36 2.41 -17.04
N ILE A 113 2.31 3.24 -16.61
CA ILE A 113 3.65 2.80 -16.23
C ILE A 113 3.82 3.04 -14.73
N VAL A 114 4.11 1.97 -13.99
CA VAL A 114 4.36 2.01 -12.55
C VAL A 114 5.86 1.96 -12.31
N GLY A 115 6.39 2.92 -11.56
CA GLY A 115 7.73 2.87 -10.98
C GLY A 115 7.66 2.54 -9.49
N ALA A 116 8.72 1.93 -8.97
CA ALA A 116 8.85 1.67 -7.54
C ALA A 116 10.17 2.27 -7.02
N GLY A 117 10.09 2.98 -5.90
CA GLY A 117 11.25 3.39 -5.11
C GLY A 117 11.67 4.83 -5.33
N PHE A 118 12.07 5.48 -4.24
CA PHE A 118 12.34 6.92 -4.21
C PHE A 118 13.43 7.37 -5.20
N LYS A 119 14.41 6.51 -5.49
CA LYS A 119 15.51 6.80 -6.43
C LYS A 119 15.02 7.01 -7.87
N MET A 120 13.86 6.46 -8.23
CA MET A 120 13.29 6.55 -9.58
C MET A 120 12.39 7.78 -9.77
N GLY A 121 12.07 8.53 -8.70
CA GLY A 121 11.12 9.65 -8.70
C GLY A 121 11.33 10.66 -9.83
N GLY A 122 12.58 11.11 -10.00
CA GLY A 122 12.94 12.06 -11.06
C GLY A 122 12.75 11.49 -12.46
N ASN A 123 13.15 10.22 -12.69
CA ASN A 123 13.03 9.55 -13.98
C ASN A 123 11.56 9.37 -14.39
N VAL A 124 10.69 8.99 -13.45
CA VAL A 124 9.25 8.85 -13.73
C VAL A 124 8.61 10.21 -14.00
N ALA A 125 8.96 11.26 -13.26
CA ALA A 125 8.45 12.60 -13.51
C ALA A 125 8.88 13.16 -14.88
N GLU A 126 10.11 12.88 -15.30
CA GLU A 126 10.60 13.24 -16.63
C GLU A 126 9.86 12.46 -17.72
N ALA A 127 9.70 11.14 -17.57
CA ALA A 127 8.94 10.32 -18.50
C ALA A 127 7.47 10.77 -18.63
N ALA A 128 6.81 11.07 -17.50
CA ALA A 128 5.45 11.59 -17.48
C ALA A 128 5.31 12.92 -18.25
N THR A 129 6.35 13.76 -18.23
CA THR A 129 6.38 15.01 -19.00
C THR A 129 6.60 14.76 -20.50
N MET A 130 7.43 13.78 -20.86
CA MET A 130 7.75 13.46 -22.26
C MET A 130 6.62 12.72 -22.98
N TYR A 131 5.87 11.88 -22.26
CA TYR A 131 4.80 11.02 -22.79
C TYR A 131 3.45 11.33 -22.10
N PRO A 132 2.86 12.51 -22.33
CA PRO A 132 1.67 12.98 -21.61
C PRO A 132 0.40 12.14 -21.86
N GLU A 133 0.39 11.31 -22.91
CA GLU A 133 -0.68 10.37 -23.24
C GLU A 133 -0.70 9.10 -22.38
N ILE A 134 0.39 8.81 -21.66
CA ILE A 134 0.52 7.66 -20.76
C ILE A 134 0.33 8.13 -19.33
N ASN A 135 -0.41 7.36 -18.52
CA ASN A 135 -0.48 7.61 -17.09
C ASN A 135 0.73 6.98 -16.38
N TYR A 136 1.17 7.61 -15.31
CA TYR A 136 2.29 7.16 -14.50
C TYR A 136 1.88 7.08 -13.05
N ALA A 137 2.36 6.07 -12.36
CA ALA A 137 2.28 6.00 -10.90
C ALA A 137 3.67 5.67 -10.36
N ILE A 138 4.01 6.22 -9.20
CA ILE A 138 5.25 5.86 -8.52
C ILE A 138 5.02 5.62 -7.03
N VAL A 139 5.46 4.44 -6.59
CA VAL A 139 5.39 4.03 -5.20
C VAL A 139 6.60 4.54 -4.44
N ASP A 140 6.39 5.02 -3.21
CA ASP A 140 7.39 5.63 -2.32
C ASP A 140 7.97 6.96 -2.79
N VAL A 141 7.16 7.73 -3.53
CA VAL A 141 7.49 9.10 -3.89
C VAL A 141 6.27 9.99 -3.69
N ASP A 142 6.45 11.04 -2.91
CA ASP A 142 5.56 12.20 -2.98
C ASP A 142 6.00 13.07 -4.16
N VAL A 143 5.20 13.06 -5.21
CA VAL A 143 5.47 13.77 -6.47
C VAL A 143 5.17 15.27 -6.38
N THR A 144 4.59 15.72 -5.26
CA THR A 144 4.20 17.11 -5.02
C THR A 144 5.22 17.88 -4.17
N VAL A 145 6.36 17.27 -3.86
CA VAL A 145 7.47 17.90 -3.15
C VAL A 145 8.80 17.62 -3.85
N ASP A 146 9.73 18.57 -3.79
CA ASP A 146 11.10 18.34 -4.22
C ASP A 146 11.94 17.65 -3.13
N LYS A 147 13.19 17.33 -3.46
CA LYS A 147 14.16 16.71 -2.54
C LYS A 147 14.45 17.54 -1.27
N ASP A 148 14.18 18.84 -1.30
CA ASP A 148 14.40 19.77 -0.21
C ASP A 148 13.10 19.99 0.60
N GLY A 149 12.02 19.28 0.25
CA GLY A 149 10.71 19.33 0.91
C GLY A 149 9.83 20.52 0.48
N ASN A 150 10.21 21.26 -0.57
CA ASN A 150 9.38 22.35 -1.07
C ASN A 150 8.26 21.81 -1.95
N LYS A 151 7.07 22.41 -1.85
CA LYS A 151 5.94 22.06 -2.72
C LYS A 151 6.25 22.36 -4.18
N ILE A 152 6.00 21.39 -5.04
CA ILE A 152 6.10 21.50 -6.50
C ILE A 152 4.80 21.00 -7.15
N GLU A 153 4.59 21.41 -8.40
CA GLU A 153 3.49 20.88 -9.21
C GLU A 153 3.93 19.59 -9.90
N ALA A 154 3.17 18.53 -9.70
CA ALA A 154 3.39 17.24 -10.37
C ALA A 154 2.74 17.24 -11.77
N PRO A 155 3.30 16.53 -12.76
CA PRO A 155 2.62 16.28 -14.04
C PRO A 155 1.21 15.71 -13.82
N SER A 156 0.22 16.19 -14.58
CA SER A 156 -1.19 15.82 -14.38
C SER A 156 -1.50 14.34 -14.64
N ASN A 157 -0.60 13.65 -15.34
CA ASN A 157 -0.64 12.22 -15.61
C ASN A 157 0.21 11.40 -14.62
N LEU A 158 0.80 12.01 -13.59
CA LEU A 158 1.64 11.34 -12.60
C LEU A 158 0.96 11.27 -11.22
N LEU A 159 0.84 10.06 -10.68
CA LEU A 159 0.35 9.80 -9.33
C LEU A 159 1.50 9.34 -8.41
N GLY A 160 1.72 10.06 -7.31
CA GLY A 160 2.56 9.59 -6.22
C GLY A 160 1.78 8.68 -5.28
N ILE A 161 2.39 7.60 -4.81
CA ILE A 161 1.81 6.66 -3.86
C ILE A 161 2.73 6.58 -2.64
N MET A 162 2.23 7.04 -1.51
CA MET A 162 2.94 7.05 -0.23
C MET A 162 2.22 6.19 0.80
N PHE A 163 2.96 5.78 1.83
CA PHE A 163 2.40 5.04 2.97
C PHE A 163 2.77 5.78 4.25
N ARG A 164 1.81 5.86 5.18
CA ARG A 164 2.01 6.33 6.54
C ARG A 164 2.72 5.25 7.37
N ALA A 165 3.98 4.98 7.02
CA ALA A 165 4.82 3.91 7.58
C ALA A 165 4.99 4.00 9.11
N GLN A 166 4.83 5.20 9.66
CA GLN A 166 4.85 5.43 11.10
C GLN A 166 3.73 4.70 11.84
N GLU A 167 2.54 4.57 11.23
CA GLU A 167 1.38 3.95 11.86
C GLU A 167 1.58 2.46 12.18
N PRO A 168 1.93 1.57 11.23
CA PRO A 168 2.26 0.18 11.57
C PRO A 168 3.52 0.08 12.43
N SER A 169 4.48 1.00 12.26
CA SER A 169 5.70 1.03 13.08
C SER A 169 5.41 1.29 14.55
N PHE A 170 4.43 2.15 14.85
CA PHE A 170 3.94 2.37 16.21
C PHE A 170 3.36 1.08 16.81
N LEU A 171 2.55 0.35 16.05
CA LEU A 171 1.97 -0.91 16.52
C LEU A 171 3.05 -1.94 16.83
N VAL A 172 4.02 -2.14 15.92
CA VAL A 172 5.12 -3.10 16.18
C VAL A 172 6.11 -2.61 17.23
N GLY A 173 6.25 -1.29 17.43
CA GLY A 173 6.99 -0.69 18.54
C GLY A 173 6.35 -0.97 19.88
N TYR A 174 5.03 -0.86 19.96
CA TYR A 174 4.27 -1.27 21.14
C TYR A 174 4.45 -2.77 21.41
N ILE A 175 4.33 -3.62 20.37
CA ILE A 175 4.58 -5.07 20.48
C ILE A 175 5.99 -5.35 21.01
N ALA A 176 7.03 -4.71 20.44
CA ALA A 176 8.40 -4.87 20.86
C ALA A 176 8.59 -4.46 22.33
N GLY A 177 8.09 -3.28 22.70
CA GLY A 177 8.16 -2.78 24.07
C GLY A 177 7.43 -3.67 25.06
N MET A 178 6.27 -4.22 24.70
CA MET A 178 5.52 -5.16 25.56
C MET A 178 6.17 -6.53 25.66
N THR A 179 6.85 -6.99 24.60
CA THR A 179 7.51 -8.30 24.53
C THR A 179 8.88 -8.32 25.19
N SER A 180 9.64 -7.21 25.12
CA SER A 180 11.00 -7.11 25.67
C SER A 180 11.04 -7.45 27.17
N GLU A 181 12.04 -8.25 27.53
CA GLU A 181 12.40 -8.67 28.89
C GLU A 181 13.61 -7.88 29.42
N THR A 182 14.43 -7.30 28.52
CA THR A 182 15.64 -6.54 28.89
C THR A 182 15.41 -5.04 29.00
N ASN A 183 14.20 -4.55 28.66
CA ASN A 183 13.89 -3.13 28.47
C ASN A 183 14.84 -2.44 27.48
N LYS A 184 15.32 -3.19 26.50
CA LYS A 184 16.15 -2.68 25.41
C LYS A 184 15.75 -3.33 24.11
N VAL A 185 15.47 -2.51 23.11
CA VAL A 185 15.08 -2.95 21.77
C VAL A 185 15.92 -2.23 20.73
N GLY A 186 15.91 -2.74 19.50
CA GLY A 186 16.70 -2.19 18.40
C GLY A 186 15.87 -1.78 17.20
N PHE A 187 16.42 -0.87 16.39
CA PHE A 187 15.93 -0.47 15.10
C PHE A 187 17.10 -0.43 14.09
N VAL A 188 16.97 -1.15 12.98
CA VAL A 188 17.94 -1.14 11.88
C VAL A 188 17.30 -0.56 10.62
N GLY A 189 17.67 0.66 10.27
CA GLY A 189 17.23 1.31 9.02
C GLY A 189 18.14 0.97 7.85
N GLY A 190 17.61 1.00 6.62
CA GLY A 190 18.41 0.91 5.39
C GLY A 190 19.19 2.20 5.15
N GLN A 191 18.69 3.05 4.24
CA GLN A 191 19.23 4.38 4.01
C GLN A 191 18.44 5.45 4.78
N GLU A 192 19.14 6.38 5.42
CA GLU A 192 18.50 7.49 6.13
C GLU A 192 17.71 8.40 5.17
N GLY A 193 16.52 8.83 5.62
CA GLY A 193 15.64 9.74 4.89
C GLY A 193 14.18 9.64 5.35
N ASN A 194 13.33 10.53 4.82
CA ASN A 194 11.93 10.71 5.25
C ASN A 194 11.14 9.40 5.40
N ILE A 195 11.30 8.46 4.46
CA ILE A 195 10.59 7.17 4.50
C ILE A 195 11.03 6.37 5.72
N ILE A 196 12.35 6.22 5.94
CA ILE A 196 12.88 5.43 7.05
C ILE A 196 12.68 6.14 8.40
N TRP A 197 12.65 7.48 8.43
CA TRP A 197 12.24 8.24 9.61
C TRP A 197 10.81 7.92 10.03
N GLY A 198 9.87 7.76 9.08
CA GLY A 198 8.52 7.29 9.40
C GLY A 198 8.55 5.98 10.19
N PHE A 199 9.34 5.01 9.74
CA PHE A 199 9.52 3.74 10.44
C PHE A 199 10.18 3.92 11.83
N GLU A 200 11.31 4.62 11.89
CA GLU A 200 12.08 4.79 13.13
C GLU A 200 11.28 5.51 14.22
N TYR A 201 10.69 6.66 13.89
CA TYR A 201 10.01 7.50 14.88
C TYR A 201 8.64 6.96 15.26
N GLY A 202 7.93 6.31 14.32
CA GLY A 202 6.74 5.54 14.66
C GLY A 202 7.07 4.41 15.64
N TYR A 203 8.12 3.63 15.37
CA TYR A 203 8.58 2.55 16.25
C TYR A 203 8.96 3.05 17.64
N LYS A 204 9.79 4.09 17.72
CA LYS A 204 10.17 4.71 18.99
C LYS A 204 8.95 5.21 19.79
N ALA A 205 7.98 5.84 19.14
CA ALA A 205 6.76 6.31 19.80
C ALA A 205 5.89 5.17 20.33
N GLY A 206 5.82 4.04 19.61
CA GLY A 206 5.17 2.82 20.08
C GLY A 206 5.86 2.21 21.29
N VAL A 207 7.19 2.17 21.28
CA VAL A 207 8.01 1.71 22.43
C VAL A 207 7.79 2.62 23.64
N ASP A 208 7.80 3.94 23.47
CA ASP A 208 7.51 4.91 24.53
C ASP A 208 6.08 4.72 25.10
N TYR A 209 5.11 4.38 24.25
CA TYR A 209 3.76 4.05 24.70
C TYR A 209 3.73 2.81 25.59
N ALA A 210 4.41 1.73 25.19
CA ALA A 210 4.55 0.52 25.99
C ALA A 210 5.32 0.76 27.30
N ALA A 211 6.38 1.57 27.26
CA ALA A 211 7.16 1.98 28.42
C ALA A 211 6.29 2.69 29.46
N LYS A 212 5.46 3.64 29.02
CA LYS A 212 4.50 4.36 29.87
C LYS A 212 3.47 3.42 30.50
N GLU A 213 2.98 2.44 29.76
CA GLU A 213 2.03 1.44 30.27
C GLU A 213 2.68 0.50 31.31
N LYS A 214 3.91 0.06 31.05
CA LYS A 214 4.71 -0.76 31.98
C LYS A 214 5.21 0.01 33.20
N GLY A 215 5.27 1.34 33.12
CA GLY A 215 5.89 2.18 34.15
C GLY A 215 7.41 2.00 34.25
N THR A 216 8.07 1.67 33.14
CA THR A 216 9.53 1.47 33.07
C THR A 216 10.07 2.03 31.76
N ASP A 217 11.28 2.58 31.78
CA ASP A 217 11.92 3.10 30.58
C ASP A 217 12.42 1.94 29.70
N ILE A 218 12.24 2.06 28.40
CA ILE A 218 12.73 1.11 27.40
C ILE A 218 13.68 1.84 26.46
N GLU A 219 14.92 1.38 26.36
CA GLU A 219 15.94 1.99 25.49
C GLU A 219 15.81 1.47 24.06
N VAL A 220 15.82 2.37 23.07
CA VAL A 220 15.86 2.01 21.64
C VAL A 220 17.25 2.28 21.09
N LEU A 221 17.97 1.23 20.67
CA LEU A 221 19.20 1.33 19.89
C LEU A 221 18.85 1.51 18.41
N SER A 222 19.33 2.57 17.76
CA SER A 222 19.03 2.83 16.35
C SER A 222 20.31 2.96 15.53
N GLN A 223 20.37 2.27 14.39
CA GLN A 223 21.50 2.37 13.47
C GLN A 223 21.07 2.12 12.03
N TYR A 224 21.77 2.76 11.09
CA TYR A 224 21.50 2.65 9.66
C TYR A 224 22.58 1.83 8.95
N VAL A 225 22.16 0.99 8.01
CA VAL A 225 23.04 0.27 7.09
C VAL A 225 23.71 1.26 6.13
N GLY A 226 22.99 2.29 5.67
CA GLY A 226 23.44 3.27 4.69
C GLY A 226 23.04 2.94 3.24
N ASP A 227 22.53 1.73 3.01
CA ASP A 227 21.91 1.26 1.76
C ASP A 227 20.87 0.16 2.08
N PHE A 228 20.25 -0.43 1.05
CA PHE A 228 19.20 -1.45 1.19
C PHE A 228 19.65 -2.87 0.76
N SER A 229 20.94 -3.06 0.47
CA SER A 229 21.46 -4.27 -0.18
C SER A 229 22.54 -5.00 0.63
N ASP A 230 23.24 -4.31 1.55
CA ASP A 230 24.33 -4.87 2.34
C ASP A 230 23.82 -5.69 3.54
N ALA A 231 23.39 -6.92 3.26
CA ALA A 231 22.96 -7.88 4.28
C ALA A 231 24.08 -8.22 5.28
N GLN A 232 25.36 -8.20 4.88
CA GLN A 232 26.46 -8.48 5.80
C GLN A 232 26.55 -7.38 6.88
N LYS A 233 26.40 -6.12 6.48
CA LYS A 233 26.37 -4.99 7.40
C LYS A 233 25.11 -4.98 8.27
N GLY A 234 23.94 -5.27 7.70
CA GLY A 234 22.70 -5.47 8.47
C GLY A 234 22.84 -6.51 9.57
N LYS A 235 23.46 -7.66 9.26
CA LYS A 235 23.78 -8.72 10.22
C LYS A 235 24.73 -8.24 11.33
N SER A 236 25.81 -7.56 10.96
CA SER A 236 26.83 -7.07 11.90
C SER A 236 26.27 -6.04 12.90
N ILE A 237 25.46 -5.09 12.40
CA ILE A 237 24.77 -4.09 13.24
C ILE A 237 23.86 -4.81 14.25
N THR A 238 23.03 -5.74 13.77
CA THR A 238 22.06 -6.45 14.60
C THR A 238 22.73 -7.32 15.67
N ALA A 239 23.77 -8.06 15.30
CA ALA A 239 24.55 -8.85 16.25
C ALA A 239 25.12 -7.97 17.38
N THR A 240 25.56 -6.75 17.05
CA THR A 240 26.04 -5.76 18.03
C THR A 240 24.91 -5.27 18.93
N MET A 241 23.70 -5.03 18.40
CA MET A 241 22.54 -4.65 19.21
C MET A 241 22.17 -5.73 20.22
N TYR A 242 22.12 -7.00 19.80
CA TYR A 242 21.86 -8.12 20.70
C TYR A 242 22.95 -8.27 21.78
N GLN A 243 24.23 -8.11 21.41
CA GLN A 243 25.34 -8.10 22.38
C GLN A 243 25.22 -6.95 23.39
N ASN A 244 24.67 -5.81 22.98
CA ASN A 244 24.43 -4.64 23.84
C ASN A 244 23.12 -4.73 24.64
N GLY A 245 22.43 -5.88 24.60
CA GLY A 245 21.31 -6.22 25.45
C GLY A 245 19.94 -6.04 24.80
N ALA A 246 19.85 -5.66 23.53
CA ALA A 246 18.56 -5.70 22.83
C ALA A 246 18.04 -7.15 22.77
N ASP A 247 16.74 -7.35 22.87
CA ASP A 247 16.12 -8.67 22.71
C ASP A 247 15.02 -8.73 21.64
N VAL A 248 14.60 -7.58 21.14
CA VAL A 248 13.74 -7.41 19.96
C VAL A 248 14.37 -6.36 19.03
N VAL A 249 14.55 -6.67 17.74
CA VAL A 249 15.06 -5.71 16.74
C VAL A 249 14.06 -5.57 15.59
N PHE A 250 13.62 -4.35 15.31
CA PHE A 250 12.85 -4.03 14.10
C PHE A 250 13.79 -3.60 12.98
N HIS A 251 13.58 -4.08 11.76
CA HIS A 251 14.33 -3.61 10.59
C HIS A 251 13.42 -2.95 9.55
N ALA A 252 13.91 -1.87 8.95
CA ALA A 252 13.32 -1.20 7.79
C ALA A 252 14.42 -1.01 6.75
N ALA A 253 14.98 -2.13 6.26
CA ALA A 253 16.26 -2.15 5.54
C ALA A 253 16.25 -2.89 4.20
N GLY A 254 15.08 -3.21 3.64
CA GLY A 254 14.97 -3.93 2.37
C GLY A 254 15.78 -5.23 2.37
N GLY A 255 16.53 -5.50 1.30
CA GLY A 255 17.39 -6.68 1.17
C GLY A 255 18.49 -6.79 2.25
N ALA A 256 18.97 -5.68 2.81
CA ALA A 256 19.91 -5.72 3.94
C ALA A 256 19.26 -6.31 5.21
N GLY A 257 17.93 -6.25 5.30
CA GLY A 257 17.11 -6.87 6.36
C GLY A 257 17.24 -8.38 6.46
N GLU A 258 17.57 -9.09 5.37
CA GLU A 258 17.84 -10.53 5.40
C GLU A 258 18.99 -10.87 6.36
N GLY A 259 20.00 -10.00 6.43
CA GLY A 259 21.08 -10.11 7.41
C GLY A 259 20.63 -9.90 8.85
N VAL A 260 19.66 -9.00 9.06
CA VAL A 260 19.06 -8.73 10.38
C VAL A 260 18.30 -9.97 10.88
N ILE A 261 17.52 -10.60 9.99
CA ILE A 261 16.80 -11.85 10.28
C ILE A 261 17.79 -12.99 10.55
N GLU A 262 18.88 -13.09 9.78
CA GLU A 262 19.93 -14.08 10.03
C GLU A 262 20.59 -13.91 11.40
N ALA A 263 20.93 -12.68 11.79
CA ALA A 263 21.47 -12.41 13.13
C ALA A 263 20.50 -12.82 14.24
N ALA A 264 19.19 -12.64 14.04
CA ALA A 264 18.16 -13.03 15.01
C ALA A 264 18.11 -14.55 15.21
N LYS A 265 18.17 -15.33 14.12
CA LYS A 265 18.26 -16.79 14.16
C LYS A 265 19.51 -17.27 14.90
N GLU A 266 20.67 -16.68 14.60
CA GLU A 266 21.93 -17.08 15.23
C GLU A 266 21.99 -16.74 16.72
N ALA A 267 21.38 -15.62 17.12
CA ALA A 267 21.32 -15.17 18.51
C ALA A 267 20.17 -15.78 19.32
N ASP A 268 19.24 -16.48 18.66
CA ASP A 268 17.97 -16.93 19.23
C ASP A 268 17.19 -15.79 19.90
N LYS A 269 16.99 -14.70 19.14
CA LYS A 269 16.32 -13.46 19.57
C LYS A 269 15.19 -13.07 18.62
N TRP A 270 14.37 -12.11 19.04
CA TRP A 270 13.25 -11.63 18.25
C TRP A 270 13.67 -10.60 17.21
N VAL A 271 13.14 -10.74 16.00
CA VAL A 271 13.18 -9.73 14.96
C VAL A 271 11.75 -9.37 14.54
N ILE A 272 11.54 -8.12 14.17
CA ILE A 272 10.31 -7.66 13.52
C ILE A 272 10.65 -7.38 12.06
N GLY A 273 9.90 -8.00 11.15
CA GLY A 273 10.03 -7.81 9.71
C GLY A 273 9.34 -6.54 9.21
N VAL A 274 9.41 -6.31 7.90
CA VAL A 274 8.80 -5.14 7.24
C VAL A 274 8.30 -5.50 5.84
N ASP A 275 7.42 -4.65 5.32
CA ASP A 275 6.79 -4.66 4.00
C ASP A 275 5.83 -5.83 3.79
N ARG A 276 6.31 -7.06 3.95
CA ARG A 276 5.52 -8.30 3.88
C ARG A 276 5.57 -9.08 5.18
N ASP A 277 4.74 -10.11 5.26
CA ASP A 277 4.80 -11.08 6.34
C ASP A 277 6.05 -11.94 6.15
N GLN A 278 7.09 -11.66 6.93
CA GLN A 278 8.38 -12.34 6.84
C GLN A 278 8.48 -13.55 7.79
N SER A 279 7.36 -14.01 8.38
CA SER A 279 7.37 -15.15 9.30
C SER A 279 7.90 -16.44 8.67
N ASP A 280 7.82 -16.58 7.35
CA ASP A 280 8.38 -17.72 6.61
C ASP A 280 9.92 -17.77 6.62
N ARG A 281 10.60 -16.64 6.88
CA ARG A 281 12.07 -16.53 6.88
C ARG A 281 12.72 -17.07 8.15
N ALA A 282 12.07 -16.84 9.27
CA ALA A 282 12.49 -17.35 10.58
C ALA A 282 11.27 -17.52 11.50
N PRO A 283 10.49 -18.61 11.34
CA PRO A 283 9.22 -18.79 12.05
C PRO A 283 9.30 -18.69 13.56
N GLU A 284 10.45 -19.06 14.14
CA GLU A 284 10.70 -19.04 15.58
C GLU A 284 11.27 -17.70 16.09
N ASN A 285 11.65 -16.79 15.20
CA ASN A 285 12.34 -15.53 15.56
C ASN A 285 11.65 -14.28 15.02
N VAL A 286 10.85 -14.38 13.97
CA VAL A 286 10.05 -13.25 13.47
C VAL A 286 8.84 -13.10 14.37
N LEU A 287 8.88 -12.09 15.24
CA LEU A 287 7.83 -11.79 16.20
C LEU A 287 6.54 -11.35 15.50
N THR A 288 6.67 -10.44 14.54
CA THR A 288 5.62 -9.94 13.64
C THR A 288 6.31 -9.21 12.47
N SER A 289 5.57 -8.51 11.62
CA SER A 289 6.11 -7.61 10.60
C SER A 289 5.25 -6.36 10.49
N ALA A 290 5.88 -5.20 10.30
CA ALA A 290 5.20 -3.96 9.93
C ALA A 290 4.86 -4.01 8.44
N MET A 291 3.60 -4.31 8.13
CA MET A 291 3.14 -4.53 6.77
C MET A 291 3.02 -3.23 6.00
N LYS A 292 3.43 -3.27 4.74
CA LYS A 292 3.26 -2.22 3.74
C LYS A 292 2.87 -2.89 2.43
N ASN A 293 1.58 -3.03 2.26
CA ASN A 293 0.96 -3.83 1.22
C ASN A 293 0.90 -3.02 -0.08
N GLY A 294 2.05 -2.97 -0.78
CA GLY A 294 2.18 -2.39 -2.11
C GLY A 294 1.21 -3.01 -3.12
N ASP A 295 0.85 -4.27 -2.90
CA ASP A 295 -0.16 -5.01 -3.66
C ASP A 295 -1.54 -4.35 -3.57
N VAL A 296 -1.97 -3.97 -2.37
CA VAL A 296 -3.25 -3.29 -2.13
C VAL A 296 -3.27 -1.93 -2.80
N ALA A 297 -2.20 -1.13 -2.64
CA ALA A 297 -2.14 0.21 -3.21
C ALA A 297 -2.15 0.20 -4.74
N VAL A 298 -1.32 -0.65 -5.36
CA VAL A 298 -1.21 -0.71 -6.83
C VAL A 298 -2.44 -1.34 -7.45
N TYR A 299 -3.01 -2.38 -6.83
CA TYR A 299 -4.30 -2.92 -7.25
C TYR A 299 -5.40 -1.84 -7.23
N GLN A 300 -5.46 -1.04 -6.18
CA GLN A 300 -6.44 0.04 -6.07
C GLN A 300 -6.26 1.10 -7.17
N VAL A 301 -5.02 1.48 -7.49
CA VAL A 301 -4.74 2.43 -8.59
C VAL A 301 -5.17 1.88 -9.95
N VAL A 302 -4.88 0.60 -10.23
CA VAL A 302 -5.32 -0.05 -11.48
C VAL A 302 -6.85 -0.14 -11.55
N LYS A 303 -7.50 -0.45 -10.43
CA LYS A 303 -8.95 -0.47 -10.32
C LYS A 303 -9.56 0.91 -10.55
N ASP A 304 -9.01 1.96 -9.95
CA ASP A 304 -9.46 3.34 -10.18
C ASP A 304 -9.29 3.74 -11.64
N MET A 305 -8.20 3.31 -12.29
CA MET A 305 -8.03 3.51 -13.72
C MET A 305 -9.11 2.82 -14.56
N GLN A 306 -9.45 1.56 -14.24
CA GLN A 306 -10.53 0.81 -14.92
C GLN A 306 -11.90 1.46 -14.73
N GLU A 307 -12.13 2.07 -13.56
CA GLU A 307 -13.37 2.77 -13.23
C GLU A 307 -13.39 4.23 -13.72
N GLY A 308 -12.34 4.71 -14.38
CA GLY A 308 -12.23 6.10 -14.88
C GLY A 308 -12.05 7.14 -13.77
N LYS A 309 -11.50 6.75 -12.63
CA LYS A 309 -11.25 7.55 -11.42
C LYS A 309 -9.78 7.86 -11.17
N PHE A 310 -8.88 7.45 -12.07
CA PHE A 310 -7.46 7.79 -11.95
C PHE A 310 -7.27 9.31 -12.00
N GLU A 311 -6.61 9.86 -10.99
CA GLU A 311 -6.30 11.29 -10.88
C GLU A 311 -4.79 11.46 -10.62
N GLY A 312 -4.04 11.87 -11.65
CA GLY A 312 -2.65 12.29 -11.49
C GLY A 312 -2.50 13.74 -11.00
N GLY A 313 -1.28 14.26 -11.02
CA GLY A 313 -0.94 15.59 -10.52
C GLY A 313 -0.95 15.69 -8.99
N ARG A 314 -0.94 14.55 -8.28
CA ARG A 314 -1.08 14.48 -6.82
C ARG A 314 -0.39 13.27 -6.23
N THR A 315 -0.27 13.28 -4.92
CA THR A 315 0.13 12.12 -4.11
C THR A 315 -1.06 11.62 -3.30
N ILE A 316 -1.22 10.31 -3.21
CA ILE A 316 -2.15 9.64 -2.28
C ILE A 316 -1.35 8.94 -1.17
N GLU A 317 -1.93 8.88 0.02
CA GLU A 317 -1.30 8.25 1.19
C GLU A 317 -2.17 7.14 1.75
N PHE A 318 -1.59 5.96 1.93
CA PHE A 318 -2.23 4.81 2.55
C PHE A 318 -1.75 4.64 4.00
N GLY A 319 -2.68 4.44 4.92
CA GLY A 319 -2.43 4.12 6.33
C GLY A 319 -3.42 3.09 6.86
N LEU A 320 -3.53 2.95 8.18
CA LEU A 320 -4.30 1.90 8.85
C LEU A 320 -5.80 1.93 8.49
N SER A 321 -6.33 3.10 8.13
CA SER A 321 -7.72 3.26 7.67
C SER A 321 -7.98 2.70 6.27
N ASP A 322 -6.93 2.42 5.50
CA ASP A 322 -7.02 2.21 4.05
C ASP A 322 -7.02 0.72 3.69
N GLY A 323 -7.96 -0.02 4.28
CA GLY A 323 -8.31 -1.37 3.84
C GLY A 323 -7.20 -2.41 3.97
N GLY A 324 -6.30 -2.23 4.94
CA GLY A 324 -5.17 -3.13 5.17
C GLY A 324 -3.94 -2.81 4.31
N ALA A 325 -3.85 -1.62 3.70
CA ALA A 325 -2.65 -1.19 3.00
C ALA A 325 -1.40 -1.10 3.90
N VAL A 326 -1.59 -0.91 5.21
CA VAL A 326 -0.57 -1.11 6.24
C VAL A 326 -1.17 -1.80 7.46
N GLY A 327 -0.32 -2.35 8.32
CA GLY A 327 -0.74 -3.00 9.56
C GLY A 327 0.34 -3.87 10.18
N ILE A 328 -0.07 -4.85 10.99
CA ILE A 328 0.81 -5.92 11.48
C ILE A 328 0.58 -7.19 10.67
N ALA A 329 1.56 -8.10 10.69
CA ALA A 329 1.49 -9.36 9.94
C ALA A 329 0.26 -10.21 10.31
N PRO A 330 -0.44 -10.84 9.35
CA PRO A 330 -1.55 -11.75 9.64
C PRO A 330 -1.15 -12.93 10.55
N THR A 331 0.13 -13.35 10.52
CA THR A 331 0.62 -14.44 11.37
C THR A 331 1.16 -13.97 12.74
N SER A 332 0.85 -12.74 13.16
CA SER A 332 1.37 -12.22 14.44
C SER A 332 0.95 -13.07 15.65
N ASP A 333 -0.20 -13.75 15.56
CA ASP A 333 -0.72 -14.64 16.59
C ASP A 333 0.15 -15.88 16.89
N LYS A 334 1.12 -16.20 16.02
CA LYS A 334 2.07 -17.29 16.26
C LYS A 334 3.04 -16.98 17.40
N ASN A 335 3.52 -15.74 17.47
CA ASN A 335 4.62 -15.34 18.37
C ASN A 335 4.25 -14.19 19.32
N VAL A 336 3.22 -13.39 19.00
CA VAL A 336 2.72 -12.31 19.86
C VAL A 336 1.62 -12.82 20.77
N LYS A 337 1.70 -12.48 22.06
CA LYS A 337 0.69 -12.91 23.04
C LYS A 337 -0.69 -12.29 22.73
N PRO A 338 -1.80 -13.04 22.91
CA PRO A 338 -3.15 -12.55 22.59
C PRO A 338 -3.54 -11.24 23.30
N GLU A 339 -3.10 -11.04 24.54
CA GLU A 339 -3.35 -9.81 25.29
C GLU A 339 -2.68 -8.59 24.66
N ILE A 340 -1.48 -8.75 24.08
CA ILE A 340 -0.78 -7.67 23.37
C ILE A 340 -1.51 -7.37 22.07
N LEU A 341 -1.95 -8.39 21.32
CA LEU A 341 -2.71 -8.21 20.08
C LEU A 341 -4.02 -7.46 20.31
N LYS A 342 -4.73 -7.77 21.41
CA LYS A 342 -5.93 -7.03 21.77
C LYS A 342 -5.64 -5.54 22.02
N SER A 343 -4.56 -5.22 22.75
CA SER A 343 -4.15 -3.83 22.95
C SER A 343 -3.76 -3.15 21.63
N VAL A 344 -3.13 -3.89 20.71
CA VAL A 344 -2.79 -3.39 19.37
C VAL A 344 -4.03 -3.03 18.57
N ASP A 345 -5.09 -3.84 18.61
CA ASP A 345 -6.38 -3.51 17.97
C ASP A 345 -6.96 -2.20 18.53
N GLU A 346 -6.99 -2.06 19.86
CA GLU A 346 -7.49 -0.84 20.54
C GLU A 346 -6.63 0.40 20.21
N ILE A 347 -5.30 0.25 20.10
CA ILE A 347 -4.38 1.32 19.71
C ILE A 347 -4.58 1.69 18.23
N SER A 348 -4.76 0.70 17.36
CA SER A 348 -5.03 0.91 15.94
C SER A 348 -6.27 1.77 15.73
N GLU A 349 -7.36 1.50 16.46
CA GLU A 349 -8.58 2.33 16.44
C GLU A 349 -8.32 3.78 16.89
N LYS A 350 -7.45 3.98 17.88
CA LYS A 350 -7.06 5.32 18.34
C LYS A 350 -6.21 6.07 17.32
N ILE A 351 -5.34 5.38 16.59
CA ILE A 351 -4.57 5.98 15.49
C ILE A 351 -5.51 6.36 14.35
N ILE A 352 -6.40 5.44 13.94
CA ILE A 352 -7.38 5.67 12.86
C ILE A 352 -8.32 6.85 13.19
N SER A 353 -8.76 6.96 14.44
CA SER A 353 -9.62 8.08 14.88
C SER A 353 -8.86 9.39 15.11
N GLY A 354 -7.53 9.37 15.10
CA GLY A 354 -6.67 10.53 15.34
C GLY A 354 -6.52 10.92 16.81
N GLU A 355 -6.99 10.09 17.75
CA GLU A 355 -6.70 10.24 19.18
C GLU A 355 -5.19 10.10 19.44
N ILE A 356 -4.54 9.16 18.76
CA ILE A 356 -3.08 9.03 18.72
C ILE A 356 -2.59 9.57 17.38
N LYS A 357 -1.83 10.67 17.44
CA LYS A 357 -1.11 11.20 16.27
C LYS A 357 0.30 10.65 16.29
N VAL A 358 0.58 9.74 15.35
CA VAL A 358 1.87 9.06 15.30
C VAL A 358 2.92 9.98 14.66
N PRO A 359 4.10 10.18 15.31
CA PRO A 359 5.17 10.99 14.76
C PRO A 359 5.89 10.25 13.62
N TYR A 360 6.39 11.00 12.64
CA TYR A 360 7.03 10.46 11.43
C TYR A 360 8.42 11.03 11.16
N ASN A 361 8.90 11.94 12.01
CA ASN A 361 10.24 12.52 11.96
C ASN A 361 10.67 12.99 13.37
N GLU A 362 11.89 13.51 13.49
CA GLU A 362 12.42 13.96 14.79
C GLU A 362 11.60 15.08 15.42
N GLU A 363 11.17 16.06 14.62
CA GLU A 363 10.39 17.20 15.08
C GLU A 363 9.06 16.74 15.71
N THR A 364 8.27 15.99 14.95
CA THR A 364 6.98 15.47 15.42
C THR A 364 7.13 14.48 16.58
N TYR A 365 8.25 13.73 16.64
CA TYR A 365 8.54 12.84 17.75
C TYR A 365 8.82 13.60 19.05
N ASN A 366 9.53 14.73 18.97
CA ASN A 366 9.77 15.59 20.13
C ASN A 366 8.49 16.27 20.62
N GLU A 367 7.52 16.52 19.73
CA GLU A 367 6.18 17.02 20.12
C GLU A 367 5.28 15.94 20.74
N TYR A 368 5.49 14.67 20.36
CA TYR A 368 4.74 13.54 20.87
C TYR A 368 5.07 13.19 22.33
N LYS A 369 6.34 13.32 22.72
CA LYS A 369 6.85 13.08 24.08
C LYS A 369 6.29 14.09 25.09
#